data_AF-A0A6M3MC33-F1
#
_entry.id   AF-A0A6M3MC33-F1
#
_cell.length_a   1.000
_cell.length_b   1.000
_cell.length_c   1.000
_cell.angle_alpha   90.00
_cell.angle_beta   90.00
_cell.angle_gamma   90.00
#
_symmetry.space_group_name_H-M   'P 1'
#
loop_
_entity.id
_entity.type
_entity.pdbx_description
1 polymer ?
#
loop_
_entity_poly.entity_id
_entity_poly.type
_entity_poly.pdbx_seq_one_letter_code
_entity_poly.pdbx_strand_id
1 'polypeptide(L)'
;MERDSPLKLIEVLTALINHDRVEEAVDIQLDAISLAVMRDLDIMNVLELSVDDFVKLYEPVETPSIPPIRGWDHVIYGEAAFKEEI
;
A
#
# COMPACT_ATOMS: atom_id res chain seq x y z
N MET A 1 -18.42 -0.67 18.75
CA MET A 1 -18.20 0.79 18.75
C MET A 1 -17.51 1.06 17.42
N GLU A 2 -18.24 1.55 16.42
CA GLU A 2 -17.62 1.94 15.15
C GLU A 2 -16.64 3.07 15.45
N ARG A 3 -15.37 2.83 15.15
CA ARG A 3 -14.35 3.87 15.17
C ARG A 3 -14.46 4.54 13.81
N ASP A 4 -15.09 5.71 13.76
CA ASP A 4 -14.97 6.62 12.62
C ASP A 4 -13.84 7.60 12.96
N SER A 5 -12.62 7.29 12.53
CA SER A 5 -11.44 8.15 12.49
C SER A 5 -11.48 9.06 11.25
N PRO A 6 -11.70 10.38 11.42
CA PRO A 6 -11.65 11.34 10.32
C PRO A 6 -10.23 11.58 9.77
N LEU A 7 -9.21 10.98 10.40
CA LEU A 7 -7.81 11.15 10.06
C LEU A 7 -7.52 10.51 8.70
N LYS A 8 -6.85 11.26 7.82
CA LYS A 8 -6.45 10.77 6.50
C LYS A 8 -5.18 9.94 6.57
N LEU A 9 -5.01 9.01 5.65
CA LEU A 9 -3.80 8.19 5.53
C LEU A 9 -2.53 9.05 5.42
N ILE A 10 -2.55 10.12 4.62
CA ILE A 10 -1.42 11.03 4.49
C ILE A 10 -1.02 11.70 5.82
N GLU A 11 -1.99 11.99 6.68
CA GLU A 11 -1.76 12.55 8.02
C GLU A 11 -1.15 11.49 8.95
N VAL A 12 -1.59 10.24 8.86
CA VAL A 12 -0.99 9.10 9.58
C VAL A 12 0.46 8.90 9.16
N LEU A 13 0.74 8.84 7.86
CA LEU A 13 2.09 8.66 7.32
C LEU A 13 3.02 9.79 7.79
N THR A 14 2.55 11.03 7.70
CA THR A 14 3.30 12.21 8.16
C THR A 14 3.59 12.12 9.66
N ALA A 15 2.61 11.71 10.47
CA ALA A 15 2.80 11.54 11.91
C ALA A 15 3.81 10.43 12.22
N LEU A 16 3.74 9.29 11.54
CA LEU A 16 4.68 8.18 11.74
C LEU A 16 6.11 8.60 11.41
N ILE A 17 6.32 9.26 10.27
CA ILE A 17 7.64 9.78 9.88
C ILE A 17 8.18 10.78 10.92
N ASN A 18 7.34 11.71 11.38
CA ASN A 18 7.73 12.70 12.39
C ASN A 18 8.05 12.10 13.78
N HIS A 19 7.66 10.84 14.01
CA HIS A 19 7.91 10.09 15.24
C HIS A 19 8.97 8.99 15.06
N ASP A 20 9.79 9.06 14.00
CA ASP A 20 10.82 8.07 13.65
C ASP A 20 10.29 6.64 13.43
N ARG A 21 8.98 6.50 13.16
CA ARG A 21 8.29 5.24 12.87
C ARG A 21 8.24 4.98 11.36
N VAL A 22 9.42 4.98 10.75
CA VAL A 22 9.57 4.93 9.28
C VAL A 22 9.15 3.59 8.71
N GLU A 23 9.44 2.49 9.39
CA GLU A 23 9.05 1.14 8.95
C GLU A 23 7.53 1.03 8.83
N GLU A 24 6.78 1.47 9.85
CA GLU A 24 5.32 1.43 9.79
C GLU A 24 4.73 2.39 8.75
N ALA A 25 5.41 3.52 8.48
CA ALA A 25 4.99 4.42 7.41
C ALA A 25 5.16 3.76 6.03
N VAL A 26 6.26 3.03 5.82
CA VAL A 26 6.49 2.29 4.57
C VAL A 26 5.48 1.17 4.41
N ASP A 27 5.19 0.41 5.47
CA ASP A 27 4.20 -0.67 5.43
C ASP A 27 2.81 -0.15 5.00
N ILE A 28 2.34 0.92 5.62
CA ILE A 28 1.05 1.55 5.25
C ILE A 28 1.08 2.08 3.81
N GLN A 29 2.22 2.64 3.37
CA GLN A 29 2.36 3.11 2.00
C GLN A 29 2.28 1.96 0.99
N LEU A 30 2.87 0.81 1.29
CA LEU A 30 2.78 -0.40 0.45
C LEU A 30 1.35 -0.95 0.39
N ASP A 31 0.63 -0.95 1.51
CA ASP A 31 -0.78 -1.33 1.52
C ASP A 31 -1.64 -0.34 0.70
N ALA A 32 -1.38 0.97 0.79
CA ALA A 32 -2.05 1.99 -0.02
C ALA A 32 -1.79 1.82 -1.52
N ILE A 33 -0.55 1.51 -1.92
CA ILE A 33 -0.20 1.20 -3.32
C ILE A 33 -0.92 -0.07 -3.78
N SER A 34 -0.96 -1.09 -2.93
CA SER A 34 -1.66 -2.34 -3.24
C SER A 34 -3.15 -2.09 -3.45
N LEU A 35 -3.78 -1.26 -2.60
CA LEU A 35 -5.18 -0.88 -2.76
C LEU A 35 -5.43 -0.10 -4.05
N ALA A 36 -4.55 0.86 -4.35
CA ALA A 36 -4.62 1.66 -5.58
C ALA A 36 -4.62 0.74 -6.81
N VAL A 37 -3.71 -0.24 -6.85
CA VAL A 37 -3.63 -1.22 -7.95
C VAL A 37 -4.85 -2.14 -7.99
N MET A 38 -5.27 -2.70 -6.84
CA MET A 38 -6.42 -3.61 -6.77
C MET A 38 -7.74 -2.97 -7.21
N ARG A 39 -7.87 -1.65 -7.04
CA ARG A 39 -9.10 -0.89 -7.30
C ARG A 39 -9.02 0.03 -8.51
N ASP A 40 -7.91 0.02 -9.26
CA ASP A 40 -7.64 0.94 -10.38
C ASP A 40 -7.83 2.42 -9.98
N LEU A 41 -7.28 2.78 -8.82
CA LEU A 41 -7.33 4.13 -8.26
C LEU A 41 -5.96 4.80 -8.34
N ASP A 42 -5.97 6.13 -8.45
CA ASP A 42 -4.76 6.93 -8.26
C ASP A 42 -4.28 6.88 -6.80
N ILE A 43 -2.98 6.74 -6.58
CA ILE A 43 -2.40 6.64 -5.23
C ILE A 43 -2.70 7.86 -4.37
N MET A 44 -2.73 9.07 -4.94
CA MET A 44 -3.06 10.28 -4.20
C MET A 44 -4.50 10.23 -3.69
N ASN A 45 -5.43 9.65 -4.45
CA ASN A 45 -6.80 9.47 -3.99
C ASN A 45 -6.88 8.48 -2.82
N VAL A 46 -6.04 7.44 -2.82
CA VAL A 46 -5.96 6.49 -1.69
C VAL A 46 -5.38 7.15 -0.45
N LEU A 47 -4.31 7.94 -0.58
CA LEU A 47 -3.69 8.65 0.53
C LEU A 47 -4.60 9.71 1.18
N GLU A 48 -5.59 10.21 0.43
CA GLU A 48 -6.60 11.15 0.90
C GLU A 48 -7.79 10.47 1.61
N LEU A 49 -7.88 9.13 1.58
CA LEU A 49 -8.91 8.39 2.30
C LEU A 49 -8.74 8.55 3.81
N SER A 50 -9.86 8.53 4.52
CA SER A 50 -9.86 8.31 5.96
C SER A 50 -9.31 6.92 6.27
N VAL A 51 -8.77 6.73 7.48
CA VAL A 51 -8.27 5.42 7.92
C VAL A 51 -9.37 4.35 7.83
N ASP A 52 -10.63 4.68 8.12
CA ASP A 52 -11.69 3.67 8.08
C ASP A 52 -12.15 3.36 6.68
N ASP A 53 -12.21 4.35 5.79
CA ASP A 53 -12.52 4.11 4.38
C ASP A 53 -11.43 3.26 3.74
N PHE A 54 -10.17 3.51 4.11
CA PHE A 54 -9.07 2.65 3.71
C PHE A 54 -9.26 1.21 4.19
N VAL A 55 -9.52 1.00 5.49
CA VAL A 55 -9.74 -0.35 6.05
C VAL A 55 -10.93 -1.06 5.39
N LYS A 56 -12.03 -0.36 5.17
CA LYS A 56 -13.23 -0.90 4.49
C LYS A 56 -12.93 -1.32 3.05
N LEU A 57 -12.11 -0.56 2.33
CA LEU A 57 -11.76 -0.84 0.95
C LEU A 57 -10.67 -1.90 0.80
N TYR A 58 -9.79 -2.00 1.80
CA TYR A 58 -8.67 -2.95 1.88
C TYR A 58 -9.09 -4.35 2.35
N GLU A 59 -10.34 -4.56 2.79
CA GLU A 59 -10.83 -5.89 3.15
C GLU A 59 -10.40 -6.91 2.07
N PRO A 60 -9.72 -7.99 2.49
CA PRO A 60 -8.92 -8.79 1.57
C PRO A 60 -9.83 -9.44 0.54
N VAL A 61 -9.67 -9.02 -0.72
CA VAL A 61 -10.03 -9.85 -1.85
C VAL A 61 -9.10 -11.05 -1.75
N GLU A 62 -9.67 -12.27 -1.79
CA GLU A 62 -8.93 -13.53 -1.71
C GLU A 62 -7.60 -13.42 -2.45
N THR A 63 -6.51 -13.72 -1.74
CA THR A 63 -5.14 -13.52 -2.23
C THR A 63 -5.06 -14.10 -3.64
N PRO A 64 -4.84 -13.29 -4.69
CA PRO A 64 -4.73 -13.85 -6.02
C PRO A 64 -3.51 -14.76 -5.99
N SER A 65 -3.75 -16.05 -6.21
CA SER A 65 -2.71 -17.05 -6.38
C SER A 65 -1.80 -16.57 -7.51
N ILE A 66 -0.62 -16.04 -7.18
CA ILE A 66 0.35 -15.63 -8.18
C ILE A 66 0.81 -16.91 -8.88
N PRO A 67 0.45 -17.14 -10.16
CA PRO A 67 1.02 -18.26 -10.88
C PRO A 67 2.53 -18.03 -10.98
N PRO A 68 3.37 -19.06 -10.85
CA PRO A 68 4.82 -18.89 -10.96
C PRO A 68 5.15 -18.30 -12.34
N ILE A 69 5.58 -17.04 -12.37
CA ILE A 69 6.01 -16.37 -13.60
C ILE A 69 7.48 -16.70 -13.82
N ARG A 70 7.78 -17.32 -14.97
CA ARG A 70 9.16 -17.65 -15.36
C ARG A 70 10.02 -16.38 -15.36
N GLY A 71 11.07 -16.34 -14.53
CA GLY A 71 11.97 -15.19 -14.40
C GLY A 71 11.73 -14.31 -13.16
N TRP A 72 10.76 -14.64 -12.32
CA TRP A 72 10.50 -13.96 -11.04
C TRP A 72 11.22 -14.61 -9.84
N ASP A 73 12.04 -15.63 -10.11
CA ASP A 73 12.81 -16.41 -9.12
C ASP A 73 13.82 -15.56 -8.31
N HIS A 74 14.05 -14.32 -8.74
CA HIS A 74 14.98 -13.36 -8.13
C HIS A 74 14.28 -12.09 -7.61
N VAL A 75 12.94 -12.03 -7.59
CA VAL A 75 12.20 -10.86 -7.10
C VAL A 75 12.09 -10.93 -5.58
N ILE A 76 13.25 -10.87 -4.92
CA ILE A 76 13.36 -10.52 -3.51
C ILE A 76 13.80 -9.05 -3.51
N TYR A 77 12.87 -8.16 -3.19
CA TYR A 77 13.10 -6.74 -2.85
C TYR A 77 14.09 -5.96 -3.74
N GLY A 78 13.62 -5.49 -4.90
CA GLY A 78 14.23 -4.35 -5.60
C GLY A 78 14.85 -4.59 -6.97
N GLU A 79 15.22 -5.82 -7.35
CA GLU A 79 15.90 -6.06 -8.64
C GLU A 79 14.97 -5.95 -9.87
N ALA A 80 13.67 -6.21 -9.71
CA ALA A 80 12.70 -6.08 -10.81
C ALA A 80 12.44 -4.62 -11.22
N ALA A 81 12.69 -3.64 -10.34
CA ALA A 81 12.42 -2.24 -10.61
C ALA A 81 13.53 -1.55 -11.44
N PHE A 82 14.71 -2.18 -11.57
CA PHE A 82 15.88 -1.58 -12.25
C PHE A 82 16.18 -2.16 -13.63
N LYS A 83 15.35 -3.07 -14.17
CA LYS A 83 15.48 -3.50 -15.56
C LYS A 83 14.62 -2.64 -16.48
N GLU A 84 15.03 -1.38 -16.64
CA GLU A 84 14.92 -0.77 -17.97
C GLU A 84 16.20 -1.08 -18.76
N GLU A 85 16.00 -1.34 -20.05
CA GLU A 85 16.97 -1.59 -21.12
C GLU A 85 17.59 -3.01 -21.20
N ILE A 86 17.05 -3.84 -22.12
CA ILE A 86 17.49 -4.03 -23.54
C ILE A 86 16.36 -4.69 -24.32
#